data_AF-H8GXT7-F1
#
_entry.id   AF-H8GXT7-F1
#
_cell.length_a   1.000
_cell.length_b   1.000
_cell.length_c   1.000
_cell.angle_alpha   90.00
_cell.angle_beta   90.00
_cell.angle_gamma   90.00
#
_symmetry.space_group_name_H-M   'P 1'
#
loop_
_entity.id
_entity.type
_entity.pdbx_description
1 polymer ?
#
loop_
_entity_poly.entity_id
_entity_poly.type
_entity_poly.pdbx_seq_one_letter_code
_entity_poly.pdbx_strand_id
1 'polypeptide(L)'
;MIRLPGGGRFETGDEAGVRALEARTRQNRVLGGVRRLEGSWALTLGATAALGLFVWGFLTFGLPALARSTAAVTPVAVLETFDRESVRLLDTDDFLAPSRLSAARQAQLRREFARVSAWAGGGYRYRLLLRDGEPAHAPFALGANAFALPGGTVVMTDQLVALARSDRELMGVLAHETGHVTRRHGLASVYQGLGLALLGTAVTGDLVGAATFAAAVPSTLLQNGYSRRAETEADERAGAYLLRAYGTTRPLRDILARLEAQDRAGEGGPEPQDSASPGDLLRTHPGTAQRLAHLREIENAAR
;
A
#
# COMPACT_ATOMS: atom_id res chain seq x y z
N MET A 1 -42.73 -26.64 15.87
CA MET A 1 -43.73 -26.99 14.85
C MET A 1 -43.47 -28.39 14.33
N ILE A 2 -44.50 -29.25 14.31
CA ILE A 2 -44.41 -30.63 13.79
C ILE A 2 -45.44 -30.77 12.66
N ARG A 3 -45.03 -31.31 11.50
CA ARG A 3 -45.92 -31.62 10.37
C ARG A 3 -46.37 -33.09 10.49
N LEU A 4 -47.68 -33.30 10.47
CA LEU A 4 -48.30 -34.62 10.57
C LEU A 4 -48.62 -35.19 9.18
N PRO A 5 -48.72 -36.54 9.04
CA PRO A 5 -49.22 -37.16 7.81
C PRO A 5 -50.62 -36.62 7.49
N GLY A 6 -50.84 -36.16 6.25
CA GLY A 6 -52.10 -35.53 5.83
C GLY A 6 -52.11 -33.99 5.83
N GLY A 7 -50.95 -33.35 6.06
CA GLY A 7 -50.81 -31.89 5.92
C GLY A 7 -51.19 -31.08 7.16
N GLY A 8 -51.64 -31.74 8.24
CA GLY A 8 -51.90 -31.10 9.53
C GLY A 8 -50.63 -30.52 10.17
N ARG A 9 -50.79 -29.37 10.83
CA ARG A 9 -49.69 -28.64 11.47
C ARG A 9 -49.96 -28.51 12.97
N PHE A 10 -49.03 -28.99 13.79
CA PHE A 10 -49.08 -28.84 15.24
C PHE A 10 -48.07 -27.79 15.71
N GLU A 11 -48.57 -26.76 16.38
CA GLU A 11 -47.79 -25.69 16.99
C GLU A 11 -48.05 -25.68 18.50
N THR A 12 -46.97 -25.61 19.29
CA THR A 12 -47.03 -25.62 20.76
C THR A 12 -45.91 -24.73 21.29
N GLY A 13 -46.17 -24.05 22.42
CA GLY A 13 -45.15 -23.30 23.18
C GLY A 13 -44.36 -24.16 24.16
N ASP A 14 -44.73 -25.44 24.34
CA ASP A 14 -44.01 -26.38 25.21
C ASP A 14 -42.78 -26.96 24.51
N GLU A 15 -41.68 -26.21 24.55
CA GLU A 15 -40.41 -26.65 23.99
C GLU A 15 -39.80 -27.86 24.72
N ALA A 16 -40.12 -28.07 25.99
CA ALA A 16 -39.56 -29.17 26.79
C ALA A 16 -40.21 -30.50 26.39
N GLY A 17 -41.54 -30.51 26.24
CA GLY A 17 -42.29 -31.66 25.74
C GLY A 17 -41.89 -32.06 24.31
N VAL A 18 -41.71 -31.08 23.42
CA VAL A 18 -41.23 -31.33 22.05
C VAL A 18 -39.82 -31.93 22.06
N ARG A 19 -38.90 -31.42 22.89
CA ARG A 19 -37.53 -31.96 23.04
C ARG A 19 -37.53 -33.41 23.51
N ALA A 20 -38.34 -33.74 24.51
CA ALA A 20 -38.45 -35.10 25.04
C ALA A 20 -38.99 -36.09 23.97
N LEU A 21 -39.94 -35.63 23.15
CA LEU A 21 -40.50 -36.41 22.05
C LEU A 21 -39.48 -36.63 20.93
N GLU A 22 -38.81 -35.59 20.45
CA GLU A 22 -37.77 -35.69 19.41
C GLU A 22 -36.58 -36.57 19.84
N ALA A 23 -36.17 -36.49 21.11
CA ALA A 23 -35.11 -37.33 21.67
C ALA A 23 -35.50 -38.81 21.70
N ARG A 24 -36.77 -39.12 22.03
CA ARG A 24 -37.31 -40.49 22.04
C ARG A 24 -37.50 -41.06 20.64
N THR A 25 -37.96 -40.26 19.68
CA THR A 25 -38.25 -40.72 18.31
C THR A 25 -37.03 -40.71 17.38
N ARG A 26 -35.89 -40.16 17.83
CA ARG A 26 -34.66 -39.94 17.04
C ARG A 26 -34.86 -39.14 15.75
N GLN A 27 -36.00 -38.46 15.62
CA GLN A 27 -36.27 -37.57 14.50
C GLN A 27 -35.50 -36.26 14.70
N ASN A 28 -35.14 -35.57 13.61
CA ASN A 28 -34.56 -34.22 13.66
C ASN A 28 -33.24 -34.07 14.48
N ARG A 29 -32.43 -35.13 14.64
CA ARG A 29 -31.14 -35.07 15.38
C ARG A 29 -30.21 -33.97 14.88
N VAL A 30 -30.19 -33.72 13.57
CA VAL A 30 -29.41 -32.64 12.94
C VAL A 30 -29.93 -31.26 13.37
N LEU A 31 -31.26 -31.07 13.41
CA LEU A 31 -31.90 -29.82 13.82
C LEU A 31 -31.77 -29.56 15.33
N GLY A 32 -31.62 -30.61 16.16
CA GLY A 32 -31.35 -30.46 17.59
C GLY A 32 -29.98 -29.83 17.89
N GLY A 33 -28.97 -30.11 17.04
CA GLY A 33 -27.66 -29.45 17.11
C GLY A 33 -27.74 -27.97 16.73
N VAL A 34 -28.49 -27.66 15.67
CA VAL A 34 -28.76 -26.27 15.22
C VAL A 34 -29.52 -25.49 16.30
N ARG A 35 -30.57 -26.05 16.90
CA ARG A 35 -31.31 -25.41 17.99
C ARG A 35 -30.50 -25.21 19.26
N ARG A 36 -29.50 -26.06 19.54
CA ARG A 36 -28.56 -25.86 20.66
C ARG A 36 -27.60 -24.70 20.38
N LEU A 37 -27.22 -24.49 19.12
CA LEU A 37 -26.48 -23.30 18.69
C LEU A 37 -27.36 -22.04 18.77
N GLU A 38 -28.61 -22.12 18.33
CA GLU A 38 -29.57 -21.00 18.36
C GLU A 38 -30.01 -20.61 19.78
N GLY A 39 -30.14 -21.58 20.69
CA GLY A 39 -30.62 -21.37 22.06
C GLY A 39 -29.55 -20.95 23.07
N SER A 40 -28.28 -20.87 22.67
CA SER A 40 -27.17 -20.51 23.55
C SER A 40 -26.53 -19.19 23.11
N TRP A 41 -26.87 -18.11 23.81
CA TRP A 41 -26.22 -16.81 23.63
C TRP A 41 -24.70 -16.87 23.74
N ALA A 42 -24.16 -17.75 24.58
CA ALA A 42 -22.71 -17.93 24.70
C ALA A 42 -22.08 -18.52 23.42
N LEU A 43 -22.73 -19.50 22.78
CA LEU A 43 -22.25 -20.08 21.53
C LEU A 43 -22.39 -19.08 20.38
N THR A 44 -23.48 -18.33 20.31
CA THR A 44 -23.67 -17.26 19.31
C THR A 44 -22.62 -16.16 19.46
N LEU A 45 -22.40 -15.64 20.67
CA LEU A 45 -21.37 -14.63 20.93
C LEU A 45 -19.96 -15.17 20.64
N GLY A 46 -19.68 -16.42 21.01
CA GLY A 46 -18.42 -17.09 20.71
C GLY A 46 -18.17 -17.26 19.22
N ALA A 47 -19.18 -17.68 18.45
CA ALA A 47 -19.10 -17.82 17.00
C ALA A 47 -18.90 -16.45 16.31
N THR A 48 -19.62 -15.42 16.75
CA THR A 48 -19.45 -14.05 16.25
C THR A 48 -18.06 -13.51 16.55
N ALA A 49 -17.54 -13.72 17.77
CA ALA A 49 -16.18 -13.33 18.13
C ALA A 49 -15.14 -14.09 17.29
N ALA A 50 -15.32 -15.39 17.09
CA ALA A 50 -14.44 -16.20 16.25
C ALA A 50 -14.44 -15.73 14.80
N LEU A 51 -15.62 -15.40 14.24
CA LEU A 51 -15.72 -14.82 12.90
C LEU A 51 -15.03 -13.44 12.83
N GLY A 52 -15.22 -12.58 13.83
CA GLY A 52 -14.55 -11.28 13.91
C GLY A 52 -13.03 -11.42 13.96
N LEU A 53 -12.50 -12.35 14.75
CA LEU A 53 -11.08 -12.67 14.82
C LEU A 53 -10.56 -13.25 13.51
N PHE A 54 -11.34 -14.12 12.85
CA PHE A 54 -10.98 -14.66 11.54
C PHE A 54 -10.91 -13.56 10.48
N VAL A 55 -11.93 -12.69 10.40
CA VAL A 55 -11.95 -11.56 9.47
C VAL A 55 -10.79 -10.61 9.75
N TRP A 56 -10.59 -10.24 11.01
CA TRP A 56 -9.45 -9.40 11.40
C TRP A 56 -8.11 -10.06 11.01
N GLY A 57 -7.91 -11.34 11.32
CA GLY A 57 -6.69 -12.08 10.98
C GLY A 57 -6.49 -12.21 9.47
N PHE A 58 -7.56 -12.44 8.71
CA PHE A 58 -7.52 -12.50 7.26
C PHE A 58 -7.16 -11.12 6.68
N LEU A 59 -7.81 -10.05 7.11
CA LEU A 59 -7.53 -8.70 6.61
C LEU A 59 -6.12 -8.21 6.97
N THR A 60 -5.61 -8.58 8.14
CA THR A 60 -4.29 -8.13 8.62
C THR A 60 -3.13 -8.99 8.13
N PHE A 61 -3.33 -10.30 7.94
CA PHE A 61 -2.24 -11.22 7.57
C PHE A 61 -2.51 -11.99 6.29
N GLY A 62 -3.73 -12.49 6.10
CA GLY A 62 -4.11 -13.30 4.94
C GLY A 62 -4.08 -12.52 3.63
N LEU A 63 -4.74 -11.36 3.59
CA LEU A 63 -4.86 -10.54 2.40
C LEU A 63 -3.51 -9.95 1.97
N PRO A 64 -2.66 -9.38 2.85
CA PRO A 64 -1.31 -8.94 2.46
C PRO A 64 -0.42 -10.09 1.97
N ALA A 65 -0.55 -11.29 2.54
CA ALA A 65 0.20 -12.46 2.07
C ALA A 65 -0.25 -12.90 0.66
N LEU A 66 -1.55 -12.92 0.42
CA LEU A 66 -2.12 -13.22 -0.90
C LEU A 66 -1.69 -12.17 -1.93
N ALA A 67 -1.81 -10.88 -1.60
CA ALA A 67 -1.43 -9.78 -2.46
C ALA A 67 0.05 -9.84 -2.90
N ARG A 68 0.97 -10.12 -1.96
CA ARG A 68 2.40 -10.31 -2.26
C ARG A 68 2.65 -11.53 -3.15
N SER A 69 1.95 -12.63 -2.89
CA SER A 69 2.09 -13.87 -3.68
C SER A 69 1.63 -13.65 -5.12
N THR A 70 0.47 -13.01 -5.31
CA THR A 70 -0.04 -12.64 -6.63
C THR A 70 0.93 -11.67 -7.32
N ALA A 71 1.41 -10.64 -6.60
CA ALA A 71 2.36 -9.68 -7.14
C ALA A 71 3.65 -10.36 -7.63
N ALA A 72 4.15 -11.39 -6.94
CA ALA A 72 5.36 -12.11 -7.33
C ALA A 72 5.23 -12.86 -8.67
N VAL A 73 4.03 -13.34 -9.01
CA VAL A 73 3.79 -14.12 -10.24
C VAL A 73 3.27 -13.30 -11.42
N THR A 74 2.86 -12.04 -11.20
CA THR A 74 2.35 -11.17 -12.28
C THR A 74 3.41 -10.91 -13.37
N PRO A 75 3.12 -11.14 -14.65
CA PRO A 75 4.06 -10.82 -15.73
C PRO A 75 4.32 -9.31 -15.87
N VAL A 76 5.56 -8.92 -16.19
CA VAL A 76 5.96 -7.50 -16.34
C VAL A 76 5.14 -6.77 -17.41
N ALA A 77 4.73 -7.46 -18.48
CA ALA A 77 3.89 -6.88 -19.54
C ALA A 77 2.54 -6.33 -19.03
N VAL A 78 1.97 -6.95 -17.98
CA VAL A 78 0.74 -6.46 -17.35
C VAL A 78 1.01 -5.13 -16.63
N LEU A 79 2.21 -4.97 -16.05
CA LEU A 79 2.61 -3.80 -15.28
C LEU A 79 2.81 -2.56 -16.17
N GLU A 80 3.32 -2.75 -17.40
CA GLU A 80 3.44 -1.65 -18.37
C GLU A 80 2.08 -1.02 -18.71
N THR A 81 1.01 -1.82 -18.70
CA THR A 81 -0.36 -1.33 -18.93
C THR A 81 -0.84 -0.49 -17.75
N PHE A 82 -0.60 -0.95 -16.51
CA PHE A 82 -0.91 -0.17 -15.32
C PHE A 82 -0.18 1.17 -15.31
N ASP A 83 1.12 1.18 -15.61
CA ASP A 83 1.92 2.40 -15.66
C ASP A 83 1.38 3.41 -16.68
N ARG A 84 1.00 2.96 -17.88
CA ARG A 84 0.47 3.85 -18.91
C ARG A 84 -0.81 4.55 -18.45
N GLU A 85 -1.75 3.80 -17.89
CA GLU A 85 -3.02 4.39 -17.43
C GLU A 85 -2.82 5.24 -16.17
N SER A 86 -1.96 4.82 -15.23
CA SER A 86 -1.62 5.64 -14.06
C SER A 86 -0.95 6.95 -14.44
N VAL A 87 -0.02 6.96 -15.40
CA VAL A 87 0.61 8.21 -15.87
C VAL A 87 -0.41 9.13 -16.54
N ARG A 88 -1.33 8.59 -17.33
CA ARG A 88 -2.42 9.38 -17.94
C ARG A 88 -3.25 10.15 -16.90
N LEU A 89 -3.45 9.55 -15.73
CA LEU A 89 -4.21 10.15 -14.63
C LEU A 89 -3.37 11.07 -13.76
N LEU A 90 -2.04 10.92 -13.77
CA LEU A 90 -1.15 11.94 -13.22
C LEU A 90 -1.03 13.15 -14.15
N ASP A 91 -1.35 13.00 -15.43
CA ASP A 91 -1.30 14.07 -16.44
C ASP A 91 -2.58 14.91 -16.49
N THR A 92 -3.63 14.59 -15.72
CA THR A 92 -4.87 15.39 -15.68
C THR A 92 -4.77 16.69 -14.85
N ASP A 93 -3.56 17.14 -14.50
CA ASP A 93 -3.24 18.35 -13.70
C ASP A 93 -3.88 18.46 -12.29
N ASP A 94 -4.80 17.55 -11.95
CA ASP A 94 -5.52 17.55 -10.66
C ASP A 94 -4.62 17.26 -9.45
N PHE A 95 -3.47 16.61 -9.65
CA PHE A 95 -2.60 16.13 -8.58
C PHE A 95 -1.14 16.58 -8.72
N LEU A 96 -0.63 16.56 -9.94
CA LEU A 96 0.75 16.88 -10.27
C LEU A 96 0.78 17.69 -11.55
N ALA A 97 1.56 18.77 -11.55
CA ALA A 97 1.76 19.59 -12.74
C ALA A 97 3.05 19.21 -13.47
N PRO A 98 3.23 19.62 -14.74
CA PRO A 98 4.51 19.53 -15.41
C PRO A 98 5.64 20.17 -14.58
N SER A 99 6.81 19.50 -14.55
CA SER A 99 7.99 20.02 -13.83
C SER A 99 8.40 21.40 -14.33
N ARG A 100 8.70 22.30 -13.39
CA ARG A 100 9.23 23.65 -13.61
C ARG A 100 10.76 23.67 -13.70
N LEU A 101 11.44 22.53 -13.48
CA LEU A 101 12.89 22.42 -13.63
C LEU A 101 13.32 22.68 -15.08
N SER A 102 14.49 23.31 -15.25
CA SER A 102 15.04 23.54 -16.59
C SER A 102 15.24 22.24 -17.36
N ALA A 103 15.06 22.28 -18.69
CA ALA A 103 15.24 21.10 -19.54
C ALA A 103 16.63 20.45 -19.36
N ALA A 104 17.67 21.27 -19.15
CA ALA A 104 19.02 20.80 -18.85
C ALA A 104 19.09 20.01 -17.54
N ARG A 105 18.44 20.51 -16.48
CA ARG A 105 18.37 19.83 -15.18
C ARG A 105 17.58 18.53 -15.25
N GLN A 106 16.44 18.54 -15.94
CA GLN A 106 15.66 17.32 -16.16
C GLN A 106 16.46 16.27 -16.93
N ALA A 107 17.14 16.67 -18.01
CA ALA A 107 18.00 15.79 -18.79
C ALA A 107 19.16 15.24 -17.96
N GLN A 108 19.76 16.05 -17.09
CA GLN A 108 20.79 15.59 -16.16
C GLN A 108 20.25 14.49 -15.24
N LEU A 109 19.17 14.76 -14.49
CA LEU A 109 18.60 13.80 -13.54
C LEU A 109 18.22 12.48 -14.23
N ARG A 110 17.64 12.54 -15.44
CA ARG A 110 17.34 11.34 -16.25
C ARG A 110 18.60 10.54 -16.62
N ARG A 111 19.70 11.20 -16.99
CA ARG A 111 20.98 10.52 -17.28
C ARG A 111 21.58 9.89 -16.03
N GLU A 112 21.45 10.53 -14.87
CA GLU A 112 21.95 9.96 -13.63
C GLU A 112 21.12 8.75 -13.19
N PHE A 113 19.80 8.88 -13.28
CA PHE A 113 18.87 7.78 -13.00
C PHE A 113 19.09 6.58 -13.91
N ALA A 114 19.49 6.77 -15.16
CA ALA A 114 19.84 5.66 -16.05
C ALA A 114 20.95 4.75 -15.48
N ARG A 115 21.86 5.28 -14.65
CA ARG A 115 22.86 4.44 -13.95
C ARG A 115 22.26 3.64 -12.80
N VAL A 116 21.34 4.26 -12.06
CA VAL A 116 20.58 3.60 -10.97
C VAL A 116 19.74 2.45 -11.55
N SER A 117 18.95 2.73 -12.58
CA SER A 117 18.04 1.75 -13.17
C SER A 117 18.77 0.62 -13.89
N ALA A 118 19.90 0.89 -14.54
CA ALA A 118 20.75 -0.15 -15.11
C ALA A 118 21.29 -1.11 -14.04
N TRP A 119 21.63 -0.60 -12.84
CA TRP A 119 22.05 -1.44 -11.71
C TRP A 119 20.89 -2.21 -11.09
N ALA A 120 19.71 -1.59 -10.99
CA ALA A 120 18.53 -2.19 -10.35
C ALA A 120 18.06 -3.48 -11.06
N GLY A 121 18.06 -3.48 -12.40
CA GLY A 121 17.72 -4.65 -13.20
C GLY A 121 16.23 -5.03 -13.14
N GLY A 122 15.91 -6.33 -13.22
CA GLY A 122 14.53 -6.83 -13.07
C GLY A 122 13.67 -6.80 -14.33
N GLY A 123 14.23 -6.45 -15.50
CA GLY A 123 13.52 -6.48 -16.78
C GLY A 123 12.49 -5.36 -16.98
N TYR A 124 12.53 -4.33 -16.13
CA TYR A 124 11.64 -3.18 -16.21
C TYR A 124 12.17 -2.11 -17.17
N ARG A 125 11.26 -1.41 -17.83
CA ARG A 125 11.57 -0.21 -18.63
C ARG A 125 11.48 1.03 -17.76
N TYR A 126 12.50 1.26 -16.95
CA TYR A 126 12.52 2.39 -16.03
C TYR A 126 12.43 3.74 -16.73
N ARG A 127 11.62 4.63 -16.16
CA ARG A 127 11.46 6.01 -16.65
C ARG A 127 11.33 6.96 -15.46
N LEU A 128 12.09 8.05 -15.47
CA LEU A 128 11.97 9.12 -14.48
C LEU A 128 11.02 10.21 -14.98
N LEU A 129 9.93 10.40 -14.25
CA LEU A 129 8.96 11.46 -14.46
C LEU A 129 9.18 12.54 -13.40
N LEU A 130 9.56 13.74 -13.86
CA LEU A 130 9.70 14.90 -12.98
C LEU A 130 8.38 15.67 -13.03
N ARG A 131 7.87 16.02 -11.87
CA ARG A 131 6.58 16.67 -11.69
C ARG A 131 6.68 17.78 -10.67
N ASP A 132 5.88 18.79 -10.83
CA ASP A 132 5.66 19.77 -9.80
C ASP A 132 4.62 19.21 -8.80
N GLY A 133 5.05 19.03 -7.56
CA GLY A 133 4.24 18.47 -6.47
C GLY A 133 3.37 19.50 -5.76
N GLU A 134 3.45 20.78 -6.14
CA GLU A 134 2.65 21.86 -5.55
C GLU A 134 2.01 22.72 -6.65
N PRO A 135 1.09 22.16 -7.46
CA PRO A 135 0.39 22.93 -8.48
C PRO A 135 -0.48 24.01 -7.84
N ALA A 136 -0.53 25.21 -8.43
CA ALA A 136 -1.30 26.33 -7.88
C ALA A 136 -2.82 26.07 -7.76
N HIS A 137 -3.35 25.08 -8.49
CA HIS A 137 -4.77 24.75 -8.56
C HIS A 137 -5.09 23.39 -7.94
N ALA A 138 -4.10 22.67 -7.40
CA ALA A 138 -4.35 21.35 -6.83
C ALA A 138 -5.06 21.48 -5.46
N PRO A 139 -6.01 20.59 -5.16
CA PRO A 139 -6.71 20.59 -3.88
C PRO A 139 -5.80 20.24 -2.69
N PHE A 140 -4.61 19.69 -2.96
CA PHE A 140 -3.57 19.43 -1.97
C PHE A 140 -2.18 19.51 -2.60
N ALA A 141 -1.19 19.80 -1.77
CA ALA A 141 0.23 19.82 -2.13
C ALA A 141 0.87 18.49 -1.74
N LEU A 142 1.49 17.78 -2.70
CA LEU A 142 2.29 16.58 -2.44
C LEU A 142 3.67 16.93 -1.84
N GLY A 143 4.16 18.16 -2.05
CA GLY A 143 5.44 18.62 -1.52
C GLY A 143 6.64 17.78 -1.99
N ALA A 144 7.66 17.67 -1.13
CA ALA A 144 8.89 16.92 -1.41
C ALA A 144 8.63 15.41 -1.33
N ASN A 145 8.51 14.75 -2.49
CA ASN A 145 8.17 13.33 -2.57
C ASN A 145 8.79 12.62 -3.79
N ALA A 146 8.84 11.29 -3.72
CA ALA A 146 9.12 10.40 -4.84
C ALA A 146 8.38 9.08 -4.62
N PHE A 147 7.91 8.46 -5.71
CA PHE A 147 7.24 7.16 -5.64
C PHE A 147 7.38 6.41 -6.96
N ALA A 148 7.42 5.09 -6.89
CA ALA A 148 7.45 4.23 -8.08
C ALA A 148 6.11 3.57 -8.39
N LEU A 149 5.73 3.63 -9.67
CA LEU A 149 4.64 2.85 -10.24
C LEU A 149 5.09 1.40 -10.51
N PRO A 150 4.16 0.42 -10.51
CA PRO A 150 4.49 -1.01 -10.61
C PRO A 150 5.31 -1.43 -11.84
N GLY A 151 5.19 -0.72 -12.95
CA GLY A 151 5.88 -0.98 -14.22
C GLY A 151 7.24 -0.33 -14.37
N GLY A 152 7.71 0.43 -13.37
CA GLY A 152 9.06 1.03 -13.36
C GLY A 152 9.11 2.51 -13.69
N THR A 153 7.98 3.18 -13.91
CA THR A 153 7.94 4.65 -13.92
C THR A 153 8.13 5.14 -12.48
N VAL A 154 9.18 5.94 -12.25
CA VAL A 154 9.45 6.60 -10.96
C VAL A 154 9.09 8.06 -11.11
N VAL A 155 8.24 8.57 -10.23
CA VAL A 155 7.87 9.97 -10.14
C VAL A 155 8.69 10.63 -9.05
N MET A 156 9.22 11.82 -9.30
CA MET A 156 9.95 12.64 -8.33
C MET A 156 9.49 14.09 -8.45
N THR A 157 9.22 14.71 -7.30
CA THR A 157 8.74 16.09 -7.29
C THR A 157 9.88 17.11 -7.35
N ASP A 158 9.61 18.26 -7.95
CA ASP A 158 10.53 19.38 -8.01
C ASP A 158 10.94 19.87 -6.61
N GLN A 159 10.01 19.79 -5.65
CA GLN A 159 10.22 20.12 -4.25
C GLN A 159 11.27 19.20 -3.59
N LEU A 160 11.28 17.90 -3.94
CA LEU A 160 12.32 16.99 -3.47
C LEU A 160 13.68 17.34 -4.08
N VAL A 161 13.70 17.74 -5.35
CA VAL A 161 14.92 18.22 -6.03
C VAL A 161 15.45 19.49 -5.36
N ALA A 162 14.57 20.40 -4.94
CA ALA A 162 14.93 21.63 -4.23
C ALA A 162 15.42 21.38 -2.80
N LEU A 163 14.87 20.37 -2.12
CA LEU A 163 15.28 19.98 -0.76
C LEU A 163 16.66 19.31 -0.72
N ALA A 164 17.02 18.57 -1.77
CA ALA A 164 18.28 17.85 -1.83
C ALA A 164 19.48 18.81 -1.90
N ARG A 165 20.55 18.48 -1.17
CA ARG A 165 21.81 19.23 -1.17
C ARG A 165 22.83 18.68 -2.17
N SER A 166 22.58 17.50 -2.73
CA SER A 166 23.40 16.95 -3.81
C SER A 166 22.64 15.92 -4.63
N ASP A 167 23.08 15.71 -5.87
CA ASP A 167 22.48 14.72 -6.77
C ASP A 167 22.65 13.28 -6.25
N ARG A 168 23.67 13.03 -5.43
CA ARG A 168 23.87 11.72 -4.77
C ARG A 168 22.72 11.36 -3.85
N GLU A 169 22.09 12.35 -3.22
CA GLU A 169 20.93 12.14 -2.34
C GLU A 169 19.70 11.78 -3.16
N LEU A 170 19.47 12.49 -4.27
CA LEU A 170 18.41 12.16 -5.22
C LEU A 170 18.61 10.77 -5.82
N MET A 171 19.85 10.39 -6.15
CA MET A 171 20.15 9.02 -6.61
C MET A 171 19.94 7.98 -5.52
N GLY A 172 20.16 8.32 -4.25
CA GLY A 172 19.81 7.47 -3.11
C GLY A 172 18.31 7.22 -3.02
N VAL A 173 17.50 8.28 -3.13
CA VAL A 173 16.03 8.15 -3.16
C VAL A 173 15.58 7.35 -4.38
N LEU A 174 16.11 7.63 -5.57
CA LEU A 174 15.74 6.86 -6.76
C LEU A 174 16.17 5.40 -6.67
N ALA A 175 17.30 5.09 -6.05
CA ALA A 175 17.73 3.71 -5.81
C ALA A 175 16.75 2.99 -4.87
N HIS A 176 16.28 3.68 -3.82
CA HIS A 176 15.22 3.21 -2.93
C HIS A 176 13.92 2.90 -3.70
N GLU A 177 13.46 3.83 -4.54
CA GLU A 177 12.29 3.64 -5.39
C GLU A 177 12.42 2.44 -6.35
N THR A 178 13.60 2.25 -6.95
CA THR A 178 13.85 1.04 -7.76
C THR A 178 13.83 -0.25 -6.92
N GLY A 179 14.19 -0.17 -5.64
CA GLY A 179 14.02 -1.25 -4.67
C GLY A 179 12.56 -1.67 -4.54
N HIS A 180 11.64 -0.71 -4.38
CA HIS A 180 10.20 -0.99 -4.36
C HIS A 180 9.70 -1.64 -5.66
N VAL A 181 10.20 -1.20 -6.82
CA VAL A 181 9.83 -1.80 -8.12
C VAL A 181 10.30 -3.25 -8.22
N THR A 182 11.59 -3.49 -7.96
CA THR A 182 12.17 -4.83 -8.11
C THR A 182 11.57 -5.84 -7.12
N ARG A 183 11.18 -5.39 -5.92
CA ARG A 183 10.47 -6.21 -4.92
C ARG A 183 8.95 -6.21 -5.09
N ARG A 184 8.42 -5.46 -6.06
CA ARG A 184 7.00 -5.37 -6.39
C ARG A 184 6.12 -4.92 -5.23
N HIS A 185 6.66 -4.06 -4.34
CA HIS A 185 5.93 -3.56 -3.19
C HIS A 185 4.69 -2.76 -3.59
N GLY A 186 4.82 -1.84 -4.54
CA GLY A 186 3.68 -1.05 -5.04
C GLY A 186 2.58 -1.93 -5.63
N LEU A 187 2.95 -2.98 -6.38
CA LEU A 187 1.98 -3.93 -6.93
C LEU A 187 1.26 -4.73 -5.83
N ALA A 188 1.98 -5.14 -4.79
CA ALA A 188 1.37 -5.80 -3.64
C ALA A 188 0.38 -4.87 -2.92
N SER A 189 0.72 -3.59 -2.73
CA SER A 189 -0.20 -2.59 -2.16
C SER A 189 -1.45 -2.40 -3.02
N VAL A 190 -1.29 -2.33 -4.35
CA VAL A 190 -2.38 -2.26 -5.33
C VAL A 190 -3.31 -3.49 -5.23
N TYR A 191 -2.74 -4.70 -5.16
CA TYR A 191 -3.52 -5.94 -5.00
C TYR A 191 -4.20 -6.07 -3.64
N GLN A 192 -3.59 -5.55 -2.59
CA GLN A 192 -4.23 -5.47 -1.29
C GLN A 192 -5.44 -4.53 -1.32
N GLY A 193 -5.30 -3.35 -1.94
CA GLY A 193 -6.41 -2.43 -2.19
C GLY A 193 -7.54 -3.07 -3.00
N LEU A 194 -7.19 -3.84 -4.05
CA LEU A 194 -8.17 -4.61 -4.83
C LEU A 194 -8.94 -5.61 -4.00
N GLY A 195 -8.23 -6.41 -3.20
CA GLY A 195 -8.89 -7.40 -2.37
C GLY A 195 -9.86 -6.77 -1.39
N LEU A 196 -9.50 -5.62 -0.80
CA LEU A 196 -10.41 -4.85 0.06
C LEU A 196 -11.63 -4.33 -0.71
N ALA A 197 -11.44 -3.77 -1.91
CA ALA A 197 -12.54 -3.30 -2.75
C ALA A 197 -13.50 -4.44 -3.14
N LEU A 198 -12.97 -5.60 -3.54
CA LEU A 198 -13.77 -6.77 -3.89
C LEU A 198 -14.54 -7.33 -2.70
N LEU A 199 -13.96 -7.32 -1.49
CA LEU A 199 -14.67 -7.67 -0.27
C LEU A 199 -15.81 -6.67 0.01
N GLY A 200 -15.57 -5.37 -0.22
CA GLY A 200 -16.60 -4.33 -0.15
C GLY A 200 -17.75 -4.60 -1.12
N THR A 201 -17.44 -4.84 -2.41
CA THR A 201 -18.41 -5.24 -3.43
C THR A 201 -19.20 -6.49 -3.05
N ALA A 202 -18.57 -7.49 -2.44
CA ALA A 202 -19.28 -8.70 -1.99
C ALA A 202 -20.32 -8.40 -0.89
N VAL A 203 -20.09 -7.33 -0.11
CA VAL A 203 -21.00 -6.88 0.95
C VAL A 203 -22.07 -5.93 0.39
N THR A 204 -21.71 -5.01 -0.50
CA THR A 204 -22.62 -3.95 -1.00
C THR A 204 -23.35 -4.31 -2.30
N GLY A 205 -22.79 -5.20 -3.10
CA GLY A 205 -23.26 -5.54 -4.45
C GLY A 205 -22.70 -4.65 -5.57
N ASP A 206 -21.90 -3.63 -5.25
CA ASP A 206 -21.45 -2.63 -6.23
C ASP A 206 -20.18 -3.07 -6.98
N LEU A 207 -20.31 -3.40 -8.26
CA LEU A 207 -19.17 -3.80 -9.09
C LEU A 207 -18.26 -2.61 -9.43
N VAL A 208 -16.96 -2.73 -9.12
CA VAL A 208 -15.93 -1.77 -9.52
C VAL A 208 -15.32 -2.17 -10.87
N GLY A 209 -15.38 -1.27 -11.86
CA GLY A 209 -14.81 -1.49 -13.19
C GLY A 209 -13.27 -1.38 -13.23
N ALA A 210 -12.64 -2.04 -14.21
CA ALA A 210 -11.18 -2.06 -14.36
C ALA A 210 -10.55 -0.65 -14.57
N ALA A 211 -11.25 0.26 -15.26
CA ALA A 211 -10.80 1.64 -15.46
C ALA A 211 -10.83 2.45 -14.16
N THR A 212 -11.90 2.33 -13.37
CA THR A 212 -12.00 2.92 -12.03
C THR A 212 -10.89 2.43 -11.12
N PHE A 213 -10.51 1.16 -11.26
CA PHE A 213 -9.43 0.60 -10.49
C PHE A 213 -8.03 1.13 -10.88
N ALA A 214 -7.73 1.20 -12.18
CA ALA A 214 -6.49 1.81 -12.65
C ALA A 214 -6.33 3.25 -12.14
N ALA A 215 -7.46 3.95 -11.96
CA ALA A 215 -7.49 5.27 -11.36
C ALA A 215 -7.24 5.35 -9.86
N ALA A 216 -7.44 4.26 -9.14
CA ALA A 216 -7.12 4.18 -7.72
C ALA A 216 -5.64 3.87 -7.45
N VAL A 217 -4.82 3.52 -8.46
CA VAL A 217 -3.42 3.15 -8.25
C VAL A 217 -2.58 4.31 -7.70
N PRO A 218 -2.57 5.50 -8.32
CA PRO A 218 -1.78 6.62 -7.80
C PRO A 218 -2.19 7.00 -6.37
N SER A 219 -3.49 7.09 -6.09
CA SER A 219 -3.99 7.39 -4.75
C SER A 219 -3.61 6.32 -3.73
N THR A 220 -3.69 5.04 -4.10
CA THR A 220 -3.26 3.92 -3.24
C THR A 220 -1.78 4.04 -2.87
N LEU A 221 -0.90 4.37 -3.83
CA LEU A 221 0.54 4.48 -3.58
C LEU A 221 0.90 5.72 -2.75
N LEU A 222 0.14 6.80 -2.90
CA LEU A 222 0.36 8.05 -2.17
C LEU A 222 -0.26 8.05 -0.77
N GLN A 223 -1.35 7.31 -0.56
CA GLN A 223 -2.06 7.27 0.73
C GLN A 223 -1.64 6.11 1.61
N ASN A 224 -1.30 4.95 1.01
CA ASN A 224 -0.91 3.78 1.78
C ASN A 224 0.61 3.74 1.90
N GLY A 225 1.10 4.07 3.10
CA GLY A 225 2.50 3.89 3.44
C GLY A 225 2.93 2.43 3.29
N TYR A 226 4.19 2.21 2.89
CA TYR A 226 4.75 0.88 2.80
C TYR A 226 4.94 0.24 4.18
N SER A 227 4.88 -1.10 4.22
CA SER A 227 5.20 -1.83 5.44
C SER A 227 6.67 -1.63 5.83
N ARG A 228 6.98 -1.68 7.13
CA ARG A 228 8.38 -1.59 7.62
C ARG A 228 9.32 -2.58 6.93
N ARG A 229 8.84 -3.79 6.64
CA ARG A 229 9.61 -4.80 5.91
C ARG A 229 9.94 -4.34 4.49
N ALA A 230 8.96 -3.73 3.80
CA ALA A 230 9.15 -3.23 2.44
C ALA A 230 10.17 -2.09 2.41
N GLU A 231 10.14 -1.20 3.41
CA GLU A 231 11.15 -0.14 3.57
C GLU A 231 12.55 -0.72 3.80
N THR A 232 12.70 -1.70 4.69
CA THR A 232 13.99 -2.38 4.92
C THR A 232 14.53 -3.00 3.63
N GLU A 233 13.70 -3.76 2.90
CA GLU A 233 14.14 -4.40 1.64
C GLU A 233 14.52 -3.39 0.55
N ALA A 234 13.88 -2.21 0.53
CA ALA A 234 14.22 -1.12 -0.38
C ALA A 234 15.50 -0.39 0.05
N ASP A 235 15.69 -0.13 1.34
CA ASP A 235 16.90 0.45 1.91
C ASP A 235 18.12 -0.46 1.72
N GLU A 236 17.97 -1.78 1.82
CA GLU A 236 19.03 -2.76 1.50
C GLU A 236 19.51 -2.63 0.05
N ARG A 237 18.56 -2.52 -0.89
CA ARG A 237 18.84 -2.31 -2.31
C ARG A 237 19.51 -0.95 -2.54
N ALA A 238 18.97 0.11 -1.98
CA ALA A 238 19.52 1.46 -2.11
C ALA A 238 20.93 1.55 -1.51
N GLY A 239 21.12 0.97 -0.33
CA GLY A 239 22.40 0.91 0.38
C GLY A 239 23.47 0.19 -0.45
N ALA A 240 23.13 -0.97 -1.03
CA ALA A 240 24.04 -1.70 -1.91
C ALA A 240 24.44 -0.89 -3.16
N TYR A 241 23.49 -0.17 -3.78
CA TYR A 241 23.79 0.74 -4.88
C TYR A 241 24.72 1.87 -4.44
N LEU A 242 24.40 2.54 -3.34
CA LEU A 242 25.14 3.70 -2.83
C LEU A 242 26.56 3.34 -2.40
N LEU A 243 26.75 2.19 -1.75
CA LEU A 243 28.07 1.69 -1.41
C LEU A 243 28.90 1.41 -2.66
N ARG A 244 28.31 0.80 -3.70
CA ARG A 244 28.99 0.56 -4.98
C ARG A 244 29.32 1.85 -5.72
N ALA A 245 28.39 2.80 -5.76
CA ALA A 245 28.52 4.02 -6.56
C ALA A 245 29.35 5.11 -5.87
N TYR A 246 29.28 5.20 -4.54
CA TYR A 246 29.81 6.33 -3.76
C TYR A 246 30.63 5.91 -2.53
N GLY A 247 30.69 4.63 -2.19
CA GLY A 247 31.42 4.13 -1.01
C GLY A 247 30.77 4.46 0.33
N THR A 248 29.52 4.93 0.35
CA THR A 248 28.82 5.33 1.59
C THR A 248 27.31 5.37 1.39
N THR A 249 26.52 5.08 2.44
CA THR A 249 25.06 5.23 2.44
C THR A 249 24.61 6.62 2.91
N ARG A 250 25.57 7.48 3.27
CA ARG A 250 25.33 8.83 3.81
C ARG A 250 24.38 9.70 2.97
N PRO A 251 24.42 9.72 1.61
CA PRO A 251 23.51 10.56 0.84
C PRO A 251 22.02 10.28 1.12
N LEU A 252 21.61 9.01 1.17
CA LEU A 252 20.21 8.66 1.49
C LEU A 252 19.87 9.01 2.95
N ARG A 253 20.80 8.79 3.87
CA ARG A 253 20.61 9.13 5.28
C ARG A 253 20.44 10.64 5.49
N ASP A 254 21.22 11.45 4.80
CA ASP A 254 21.22 12.91 4.98
C ASP A 254 19.91 13.54 4.45
N ILE A 255 19.35 13.03 3.34
CA ILE A 255 18.06 13.51 2.82
C ILE A 255 16.88 13.03 3.66
N LEU A 256 16.90 11.79 4.17
CA LEU A 256 15.89 11.29 5.11
C LEU A 256 15.84 12.13 6.39
N ALA A 257 17.00 12.47 6.95
CA ALA A 257 17.08 13.33 8.13
C ALA A 257 16.57 14.76 7.85
N ARG A 258 16.77 15.27 6.63
CA ARG A 258 16.22 16.58 6.23
C ARG A 258 14.71 16.56 6.05
N LEU A 259 14.16 15.52 5.45
CA LEU A 259 12.70 15.34 5.35
C LEU A 259 12.06 15.31 6.74
N GLU A 260 12.67 14.59 7.69
CA GLU A 260 12.20 14.53 9.08
C GLU A 260 12.31 15.88 9.81
N ALA A 261 13.37 16.65 9.54
CA ALA A 261 13.52 17.98 10.10
C ALA A 261 12.50 18.97 9.51
N GLN A 262 12.21 18.88 8.21
CA GLN A 262 11.20 19.71 7.55
C GLN A 262 9.81 19.43 8.11
N ASP A 263 9.44 18.15 8.26
CA ASP A 263 8.17 17.69 8.82
C ASP A 263 7.93 18.23 10.23
N ARG A 264 8.92 18.06 11.13
CA ARG A 264 8.85 18.64 12.48
C ARG A 264 8.77 20.17 12.49
N ALA A 265 9.39 20.86 11.53
CA ALA A 265 9.39 22.32 11.48
C ALA A 265 8.03 22.87 11.03
N GLY A 266 7.26 22.12 10.24
CA GLY A 266 5.89 22.49 9.87
C GLY A 266 4.86 22.33 10.98
N GLU A 267 5.11 21.45 11.95
CA GLU A 267 4.23 21.23 13.11
C GLU A 267 4.32 22.35 14.18
N GLY A 268 5.27 23.29 14.06
CA GLY A 268 5.60 24.29 15.11
C GLY A 268 5.22 25.75 14.83
N GLY A 269 4.54 26.06 13.71
CA GLY A 269 4.14 27.43 13.34
C GLY A 269 2.66 27.75 13.68
N PRO A 270 2.25 29.03 13.82
CA PRO A 270 0.84 29.37 13.92
C PRO A 270 0.14 28.96 12.63
N GLU A 271 -0.83 28.04 12.74
CA GLU A 271 -1.52 27.45 11.60
C GLU A 271 -2.17 28.51 10.68
N PRO A 272 -1.86 28.50 9.38
CA PRO A 272 -2.83 28.90 8.37
C PRO A 272 -3.82 27.75 8.21
N GLN A 273 -5.11 28.04 8.43
CA GLN A 273 -6.23 27.08 8.44
C GLN A 273 -6.46 26.27 7.14
N ASP A 274 -5.61 26.33 6.12
CA ASP A 274 -5.87 25.66 4.83
C ASP A 274 -4.63 25.13 4.08
N SER A 275 -3.46 25.03 4.72
CA SER A 275 -2.25 24.53 4.04
C SER A 275 -1.69 23.27 4.70
N ALA A 276 -2.10 22.11 4.19
CA ALA A 276 -1.45 20.84 4.50
C ALA A 276 0.00 20.86 4.00
N SER A 277 0.97 20.91 4.92
CA SER A 277 2.36 20.49 4.69
C SER A 277 3.10 20.43 6.04
N PRO A 278 4.12 19.55 6.27
CA PRO A 278 5.08 19.12 5.25
C PRO A 278 5.79 17.75 5.50
N GLY A 279 5.35 16.64 4.90
CA GLY A 279 6.12 15.39 5.01
C GLY A 279 5.60 14.20 4.21
N ASP A 280 5.10 14.40 3.00
CA ASP A 280 4.41 13.33 2.29
C ASP A 280 5.31 12.14 1.92
N LEU A 281 6.63 12.33 1.76
CA LEU A 281 7.54 11.19 1.61
C LEU A 281 7.61 10.33 2.87
N LEU A 282 7.54 10.93 4.07
CA LEU A 282 7.59 10.16 5.33
C LEU A 282 6.27 9.45 5.62
N ARG A 283 5.16 9.97 5.09
CA ARG A 283 3.85 9.29 5.14
C ARG A 283 3.83 8.05 4.24
N THR A 284 4.37 8.15 3.03
CA THR A 284 4.47 7.00 2.12
C THR A 284 5.58 6.02 2.52
N HIS A 285 6.65 6.52 3.17
CA HIS A 285 7.81 5.74 3.59
C HIS A 285 8.09 5.88 5.11
N PRO A 286 7.35 5.15 5.97
CA PRO A 286 7.44 5.33 7.41
C PRO A 286 8.75 4.78 8.03
N GLY A 287 9.06 5.24 9.24
CA GLY A 287 10.09 4.62 10.08
C GLY A 287 11.50 5.22 9.96
N THR A 288 11.62 6.52 9.72
CA THR A 288 12.91 7.23 9.48
C THR A 288 14.02 6.83 10.44
N ALA A 289 13.78 6.84 11.75
CA ALA A 289 14.81 6.50 12.74
C ALA A 289 15.37 5.06 12.57
N GLN A 290 14.50 4.10 12.28
CA GLN A 290 14.86 2.70 12.07
C GLN A 290 15.64 2.54 10.77
N ARG A 291 15.20 3.21 9.70
CA ARG A 291 15.86 3.25 8.39
C ARG A 291 17.26 3.85 8.47
N LEU A 292 17.41 4.97 9.19
CA LEU A 292 18.71 5.61 9.43
C LEU A 292 19.68 4.70 10.19
N ALA A 293 19.19 3.95 11.18
CA ALA A 293 19.99 2.97 11.89
C ALA A 293 20.42 1.83 10.96
N HIS A 294 19.48 1.27 10.21
CA HIS A 294 19.75 0.17 9.28
C HIS A 294 20.76 0.55 8.17
N LEU A 295 20.63 1.73 7.58
CA LEU A 295 21.58 2.21 6.57
C LEU A 295 23.01 2.41 7.13
N ARG A 296 23.15 2.70 8.43
CA ARG A 296 24.46 2.74 9.10
C ARG A 296 25.02 1.33 9.28
N GLU A 297 24.19 0.37 9.65
CA GLU A 297 24.59 -1.04 9.77
C GLU A 297 25.11 -1.57 8.44
N ILE A 298 24.38 -1.32 7.34
CA ILE A 298 24.80 -1.68 5.98
C ILE A 298 26.17 -1.07 5.64
N GLU A 299 26.37 0.22 5.94
CA GLU A 299 27.66 0.89 5.67
C GLU A 299 28.81 0.32 6.53
N ASN A 300 28.56 0.06 7.81
CA ASN A 300 29.57 -0.48 8.71
C ASN A 300 29.97 -1.91 8.35
N ALA A 301 29.01 -2.73 7.90
CA ALA A 301 29.27 -4.10 7.45
C ALA A 301 30.08 -4.18 6.14
N ALA A 302 30.13 -3.09 5.37
CA ALA A 302 30.86 -3.01 4.11
C ALA A 302 32.29 -2.45 4.23
N ARG A 303 32.69 -2.02 5.43
CA ARG A 303 34.04 -1.52 5.75
C ARG A 303 34.91 -2.64 6.30
#